data_AF-A0A534XR97-F1
#
_entry.id   AF-A0A534XR97-F1
#
_cell.length_a   1.000
_cell.length_b   1.000
_cell.length_c   1.000
_cell.angle_alpha   90.00
_cell.angle_beta   90.00
_cell.angle_gamma   90.00
#
_symmetry.space_group_name_H-M   'P 1'
#
loop_
_entity.id
_entity.type
_entity.pdbx_description
1 polymer ?
#
loop_
_entity_poly.entity_id
_entity_poly.type
_entity_poly.pdbx_seq_one_letter_code
_entity_poly.pdbx_strand_id
1 'polypeptide(L)'
;MTLVAVRDLETGAPASRPADTPTLDVPADLASGTIFTVADGFRASYMTAAGKQITRKVTPGPLGWRAQGETCLVARTGGARRGIRHYRLCWIAPAETPTLTSGPIEELS
;
A
#
# COMPACT_ATOMS: atom_id res chain seq x y z
N MET A 1 12.82 11.39 6.73
CA MET A 1 11.78 10.34 6.64
C MET A 1 11.25 10.36 5.21
N THR A 2 11.52 9.33 4.42
CA THR A 2 11.11 9.28 3.02
C THR A 2 9.65 8.86 2.94
N LEU A 3 8.84 9.59 2.17
CA LEU A 3 7.45 9.25 1.91
C LEU A 3 7.31 8.61 0.53
N VAL A 4 6.44 7.61 0.44
CA VAL A 4 6.05 6.93 -0.79
C VAL A 4 4.58 7.23 -1.03
N ALA A 5 4.26 7.71 -2.23
CA ALA A 5 2.89 7.96 -2.64
C ALA A 5 2.20 6.63 -2.98
N VAL A 6 0.99 6.44 -2.46
CA VAL A 6 0.17 5.26 -2.69
C VAL A 6 -1.26 5.69 -3.00
N ARG A 7 -1.96 4.88 -3.79
CA ARG A 7 -3.41 5.01 -4.00
C ARG A 7 -4.11 3.81 -3.37
N ASP A 8 -5.04 4.08 -2.47
CA ASP A 8 -5.92 3.05 -1.91
C ASP A 8 -6.86 2.55 -3.02
N LEU A 9 -6.82 1.25 -3.33
CA LEU A 9 -7.59 0.68 -4.44
C LEU A 9 -9.05 0.38 -4.07
N GLU A 10 -9.38 0.40 -2.78
CA GLU A 10 -10.76 0.24 -2.30
C GLU A 10 -11.54 1.55 -2.42
N THR A 11 -10.89 2.67 -2.10
CA THR A 11 -11.51 4.01 -2.04
C THR A 11 -11.08 4.96 -3.16
N GLY A 12 -10.01 4.64 -3.89
CA GLY A 12 -9.37 5.52 -4.87
C GLY A 12 -8.57 6.68 -4.25
N ALA A 13 -8.55 6.81 -2.92
CA ALA A 13 -7.95 7.94 -2.23
C ALA A 13 -6.41 7.92 -2.33
N PRO A 14 -5.77 9.04 -2.73
CA PRO A 14 -4.31 9.16 -2.62
C PRO A 14 -3.89 9.29 -1.17
N ALA A 15 -2.71 8.76 -0.83
CA ALA A 15 -2.09 8.90 0.48
C ALA A 15 -0.57 8.87 0.35
N SER A 16 0.12 9.51 1.31
CA SER A 16 1.57 9.39 1.46
C SER A 16 1.88 8.56 2.70
N ARG A 17 2.78 7.58 2.55
CA ARG A 17 3.16 6.65 3.61
C ARG A 17 4.67 6.66 3.83
N PRO A 18 5.14 6.53 5.08
CA PRO A 18 6.55 6.34 5.36
C PRO A 18 7.14 5.14 4.61
N ALA A 19 8.36 5.25 4.10
CA ALA A 19 9.02 4.17 3.34
C ALA A 19 9.27 2.90 4.19
N ASP A 20 9.31 3.01 5.52
CA ASP A 20 9.40 1.89 6.45
C ASP A 20 8.02 1.27 6.78
N THR A 21 6.93 1.76 6.18
CA THR A 21 5.58 1.18 6.35
C THR A 21 5.59 -0.28 5.93
N PRO A 22 5.11 -1.23 6.77
CA PRO A 22 5.06 -2.63 6.40
C PRO A 22 4.14 -2.92 5.21
N THR A 23 4.57 -3.82 4.33
CA THR A 23 3.84 -4.26 3.14
C THR A 23 3.89 -5.76 2.96
N LEU A 24 2.94 -6.31 2.20
CA LEU A 24 2.84 -7.73 1.86
C LEU A 24 2.37 -7.91 0.42
N ASP A 25 2.70 -9.05 -0.18
CA ASP A 25 2.19 -9.41 -1.49
C ASP A 25 0.70 -9.75 -1.42
N VAL A 26 -0.01 -9.46 -2.50
CA VAL A 26 -1.45 -9.73 -2.60
C VAL A 26 -1.66 -11.23 -2.86
N PRO A 27 -2.38 -11.97 -2.01
CA PRO A 27 -2.80 -13.32 -2.35
C PRO A 27 -3.70 -13.32 -3.58
N ALA A 28 -3.46 -14.23 -4.53
CA ALA A 28 -4.24 -14.34 -5.76
C ALA A 28 -5.73 -14.66 -5.52
N ASP A 29 -6.05 -15.24 -4.36
CA ASP A 29 -7.39 -15.64 -3.95
C ASP A 29 -8.07 -14.63 -3.01
N LEU A 30 -7.43 -13.52 -2.67
CA LEU A 30 -7.98 -12.48 -1.80
C LEU A 30 -9.29 -11.94 -2.38
N ALA A 31 -10.37 -11.92 -1.59
CA ALA A 31 -11.62 -11.32 -2.06
C ALA A 31 -11.47 -9.79 -2.21
N SER A 32 -12.30 -9.17 -3.03
CA SER A 32 -12.38 -7.71 -3.08
C SER A 32 -13.06 -7.16 -1.82
N GLY A 33 -12.58 -6.04 -1.28
CA GLY A 33 -13.21 -5.37 -0.13
C GLY A 33 -13.07 -6.07 1.23
N THR A 34 -12.27 -7.14 1.34
CA THR A 34 -12.00 -7.83 2.61
C THR A 34 -10.88 -7.15 3.39
N ILE A 35 -10.95 -7.28 4.70
CA ILE A 35 -9.90 -6.83 5.61
C ILE A 35 -8.80 -7.89 5.64
N PHE A 36 -7.59 -7.51 5.23
CA PHE A 36 -6.40 -8.29 5.49
C PHE A 36 -5.81 -7.88 6.83
N THR A 37 -5.75 -8.81 7.78
CA THR A 37 -5.25 -8.56 9.15
C THR A 37 -3.95 -9.29 9.37
N VAL A 38 -3.03 -8.70 10.14
CA VAL A 38 -1.81 -9.36 10.61
C VAL A 38 -1.71 -9.20 12.13
N ALA A 39 -1.71 -10.32 12.85
CA ALA A 39 -1.47 -10.38 14.28
C ALA A 39 0.00 -10.74 14.57
N ASP A 40 0.51 -10.25 15.70
CA ASP A 40 1.89 -10.45 16.19
C ASP A 40 2.99 -10.03 15.19
N GLY A 41 2.63 -9.33 14.11
CA GLY A 41 3.54 -8.94 13.03
C GLY A 41 3.78 -10.01 11.96
N PHE A 42 3.29 -11.25 12.12
CA PHE A 42 3.59 -12.35 11.19
C PHE A 42 2.44 -13.33 10.91
N ARG A 43 1.30 -13.24 11.59
CA ARG A 43 0.14 -14.13 11.34
C ARG A 43 -0.94 -13.39 10.58
N ALA A 44 -1.06 -13.65 9.29
CA ALA A 44 -2.09 -13.06 8.46
C ALA A 44 -3.42 -13.82 8.53
N SER A 45 -4.54 -13.10 8.48
CA SER A 45 -5.87 -13.67 8.25
C SER A 45 -6.70 -12.81 7.29
N TYR A 46 -7.39 -13.47 6.35
CA TYR A 46 -8.21 -12.84 5.31
C TYR A 46 -9.29 -13.81 4.79
N MET A 47 -10.26 -13.27 4.03
CA MET A 47 -11.28 -14.06 3.34
C MET A 47 -10.94 -14.20 1.85
N THR A 48 -11.11 -15.41 1.29
CA THR A 48 -10.93 -15.63 -0.14
C THR A 48 -12.18 -15.23 -0.93
N ALA A 49 -12.04 -15.05 -2.24
CA ALA A 49 -13.18 -14.80 -3.14
C ALA A 49 -14.24 -15.93 -3.11
N ALA A 50 -13.85 -17.14 -2.70
CA ALA A 50 -14.76 -18.27 -2.49
C ALA A 50 -15.42 -18.30 -1.09
N GLY A 51 -15.22 -17.26 -0.27
CA GLY A 51 -15.78 -17.16 1.08
C GLY A 51 -15.05 -17.98 2.14
N LYS A 52 -13.86 -18.52 1.84
CA LYS A 52 -13.06 -19.29 2.81
C LYS A 52 -12.21 -18.36 3.66
N GLN A 53 -12.17 -18.59 4.97
CA GLN A 53 -11.21 -17.91 5.84
C GLN A 53 -9.84 -18.60 5.78
N ILE A 54 -8.79 -17.82 5.55
CA ILE A 54 -7.40 -18.29 5.52
C ILE A 54 -6.63 -17.67 6.68
N THR A 55 -5.74 -18.47 7.28
CA THR A 55 -4.72 -18.01 8.22
C THR A 55 -3.37 -18.55 7.76
N ARG A 56 -2.36 -17.67 7.67
CA ARG A 56 -1.02 -18.06 7.22
C ARG A 56 0.08 -17.23 7.87
N LYS A 57 1.32 -17.74 7.85
CA LYS A 57 2.49 -16.95 8.22
C LYS A 57 2.88 -16.01 7.06
N VAL A 58 3.37 -14.83 7.41
CA VAL A 58 3.83 -13.81 6.47
C VAL A 58 5.06 -13.10 7.01
N THR A 59 5.85 -12.52 6.11
CA THR A 59 7.02 -11.71 6.46
C THR A 59 6.84 -10.33 5.82
N PRO A 60 6.39 -9.31 6.55
CA PRO A 60 6.24 -7.97 5.99
C PRO A 60 7.58 -7.35 5.60
N GLY A 61 7.61 -6.69 4.44
CA GLY A 61 8.75 -5.89 3.98
C GLY A 61 8.41 -4.39 3.97
N PRO A 62 9.38 -3.48 4.09
CA PRO A 62 9.13 -2.04 4.03
C PRO A 62 8.65 -1.59 2.65
N LEU A 63 7.78 -0.58 2.64
CA LEU A 63 7.19 0.01 1.43
C LEU A 63 8.24 0.54 0.45
N GLY A 64 9.38 1.04 0.94
CA GLY A 64 10.48 1.52 0.11
C GLY A 64 11.17 0.44 -0.72
N TRP A 65 10.88 -0.85 -0.50
CA TRP A 65 11.37 -1.94 -1.35
C TRP A 65 10.43 -2.23 -2.53
N ARG A 66 9.23 -1.66 -2.55
CA ARG A 66 8.23 -1.90 -3.59
C ARG A 66 8.54 -1.10 -4.84
N ALA A 67 8.21 -1.67 -5.99
CA ALA A 67 8.38 -1.00 -7.27
C ALA A 67 7.23 -0.01 -7.52
N GLN A 68 7.51 1.07 -8.24
CA GLN A 68 6.46 1.95 -8.74
C GLN A 68 5.54 1.20 -9.70
N GLY A 69 4.24 1.47 -9.64
CA GLY A 69 3.24 0.76 -10.43
C GLY A 69 2.79 -0.59 -9.85
N GLU A 70 3.45 -1.08 -8.79
CA GLU A 70 3.11 -2.35 -8.15
C GLU A 70 1.81 -2.23 -7.34
N THR A 71 1.05 -3.33 -7.27
CA THR A 71 -0.06 -3.45 -6.30
C THR A 71 0.35 -4.34 -5.15
N CYS A 72 0.24 -3.84 -3.92
CA CYS A 72 0.59 -4.58 -2.72
C CYS A 72 -0.35 -4.25 -1.56
N LEU A 73 -0.28 -5.04 -0.50
CA LEU A 73 -0.97 -4.77 0.75
C LEU A 73 -0.12 -3.82 1.59
N VAL A 74 -0.66 -2.67 1.97
CA VAL A 74 0.03 -1.65 2.78
C VAL A 74 -0.61 -1.52 4.15
N ALA A 75 0.22 -1.56 5.19
CA ALA A 75 -0.23 -1.38 6.56
C ALA A 75 -0.88 -0.01 6.79
N ARG A 76 -2.04 0.00 7.47
CA ARG A 76 -2.63 1.24 7.98
C ARG A 76 -1.86 1.77 9.19
N THR A 77 -1.70 3.09 9.26
CA THR A 77 -1.25 3.80 10.48
C THR A 77 -2.39 3.81 11.51
N GLY A 78 -2.08 3.54 12.78
CA GLY A 78 -3.05 3.66 13.89
C GLY A 78 -3.79 2.38 14.32
N GLY A 79 -3.26 1.19 14.03
CA GLY A 79 -3.98 -0.08 14.24
C GLY A 79 -3.50 -1.01 15.36
N ALA A 80 -2.33 -0.77 15.99
CA ALA A 80 -1.67 -1.78 16.83
C ALA A 80 -2.33 -2.06 18.20
N ARG A 81 -3.65 -1.89 18.33
CA ARG A 81 -4.37 -2.31 19.53
C ARG A 81 -4.23 -3.84 19.61
N ARG A 82 -3.51 -4.32 20.62
CA ARG A 82 -3.20 -5.76 20.85
C ARG A 82 -2.32 -6.41 19.77
N GLY A 83 -1.47 -5.64 19.08
CA GLY A 83 -0.52 -6.22 18.10
C GLY A 83 -1.15 -6.68 16.77
N ILE A 84 -2.42 -6.33 16.53
CA ILE A 84 -3.09 -6.57 15.24
C ILE A 84 -2.90 -5.35 14.35
N ARG A 85 -2.69 -5.56 13.05
CA ARG A 85 -2.54 -4.50 12.05
C ARG A 85 -3.40 -4.81 10.84
N HIS A 86 -4.15 -3.82 10.37
CA HIS A 86 -4.93 -3.94 9.15
C HIS A 86 -4.11 -3.47 7.97
N TYR A 87 -4.24 -4.18 6.85
CA TYR A 87 -3.62 -3.85 5.58
C TYR A 87 -4.71 -3.52 4.58
N ARG A 88 -4.38 -2.64 3.64
CA ARG A 88 -5.23 -2.31 2.50
C ARG A 88 -4.53 -2.57 1.20
N LEU A 89 -5.32 -2.91 0.19
CA LEU A 89 -4.83 -3.04 -1.16
C LEU A 89 -4.52 -1.65 -1.70
N CYS A 90 -3.27 -1.43 -2.07
CA CYS A 90 -2.78 -0.16 -2.58
C CYS A 90 -1.98 -0.38 -3.85
N TRP A 91 -2.00 0.65 -4.70
CA TRP A 91 -1.11 0.78 -5.83
C TRP A 91 -0.01 1.80 -5.50
N ILE A 92 1.25 1.49 -5.83
CA ILE A 92 2.38 2.37 -5.60
C ILE A 92 2.41 3.40 -6.73
N ALA A 93 2.14 4.66 -6.37
CA ALA A 93 2.14 5.72 -7.35
C ALA A 93 3.58 5.96 -7.87
N PRO A 94 3.74 6.22 -9.18
CA PRO A 94 4.98 6.75 -9.72
C PRO A 94 5.41 7.96 -8.90
N ALA A 95 6.72 8.11 -8.71
CA ALA A 95 7.23 9.40 -8.26
C ALA A 95 6.77 10.43 -9.29
N GLU A 96 6.03 11.45 -8.86
CA GLU A 96 5.70 12.57 -9.73
C GLU A 96 7.02 13.08 -10.30
N THR A 97 7.24 12.88 -11.59
CA THR A 97 8.34 13.53 -12.28
C THR A 97 7.96 14.99 -12.26
N PRO A 98 8.76 15.90 -11.67
CA PRO A 98 8.44 17.31 -11.72
C PRO A 98 8.35 17.69 -13.19
N THR A 99 7.15 17.96 -13.66
CA THR A 99 6.92 18.46 -15.01
C THR A 99 7.65 19.81 -15.03
N LEU A 100 8.78 19.88 -15.73
CA LEU A 100 9.40 21.15 -16.07
C LEU A 100 8.39 21.91 -16.93
N THR A 101 7.50 22.68 -16.30
CA THR A 101 6.69 23.67 -16.99
C THR A 101 7.67 24.69 -17.57
N SER A 102 8.06 24.51 -18.83
CA SER A 102 8.65 25.60 -19.60
C SER A 102 7.57 26.66 -19.74
N GLY A 103 7.68 27.72 -18.92
CA GLY A 103 6.89 28.93 -19.15
C GLY A 103 7.19 29.49 -20.54
N PRO A 104 6.27 30.25 -21.14
CA PRO A 104 6.52 30.89 -22.43
C PRO A 104 7.70 31.85 -22.28
N ILE A 105 8.67 31.74 -23.19
CA ILE A 105 9.76 32.71 -23.31
C ILE A 105 9.10 33.98 -23.86
N GLU A 106 8.95 34.99 -23.02
CA GLU A 106 8.50 36.31 -23.44
C GLU A 106 9.59 36.88 -24.36
N GLU A 107 9.25 37.00 -25.65
CA GLU A 107 10.09 37.54 -26.70
C GLU A 107 10.38 39.02 -26.38
N LEU A 108 11.60 39.29 -25.94
CA LEU A 108 12.10 40.65 -25.70
C LEU A 108 12.14 41.39 -27.02
N SER A 109 11.45 42.54 -27.01
CA SER A 109 11.38 43.56 -28.05
C SER A 109 12.75 44.12 -28.44
#